data_AF-A0AAN6FZQ5-F1
#
_entry.id   AF-A0AAN6FZQ5-F1
#
_cell.length_a   1.000
_cell.length_b   1.000
_cell.length_c   1.000
_cell.angle_alpha   90.00
_cell.angle_beta   90.00
_cell.angle_gamma   90.00
#
_symmetry.space_group_name_H-M   'P 1'
#
loop_
_entity.id
_entity.type
_entity.pdbx_description
1 polymer ?
#
loop_
_entity_poly.entity_id
_entity_poly.type
_entity_poly.pdbx_seq_one_letter_code
_entity_poly.pdbx_strand_id
1 'polypeptide(L)'
;MASSKDRLSSTHSNAVAQQQQPIVQHDGPSGSQQKTVQTQNKSATVTGSLQIQLQNRTNSSTVYAYITGLAINNNNALFLLQADAKTPYYPPNPSSTGTKLSVNVSIPLGAPGSSIAATIPQIAGGRIWFSIGAPLVFAVNPGPGLVEPSIFNPQDPNINTNFGFSEFTFNSSQLFVNISYVDFVGPPIALTLTDTSNTTQHVSGMPANGLQTVANALVAQTHKDTRRWSSLIVNTSSGSNAGQLLRILSPNSGILLNPTWFQPYWQPYVDQVYTHYTTQPLTVNTQASFGNVSGEVNSQTNSLNLGAGGMFQKPTAADIFGCNTGPFATGQNSETNTIIPRLAAAFNRSTLLLTNQVPDGEQVSQYYTNTITNHYARIVHAANLDGKGYAFPYDDVVPDGGVPQEGALFSYSPALLTVAVGGNGAYAA
;
A
#
# COMPACT_ATOMS: atom_id res chain seq x y z
N MET A 1 -49.80 -20.14 -23.51
CA MET A 1 -49.26 -21.16 -22.57
C MET A 1 -47.81 -21.42 -22.94
N ALA A 2 -46.97 -21.53 -21.90
CA ALA A 2 -45.51 -21.57 -21.81
C ALA A 2 -44.67 -22.02 -23.02
N SER A 3 -43.63 -21.23 -23.31
CA SER A 3 -42.48 -21.55 -24.15
C SER A 3 -41.36 -22.16 -23.28
N SER A 4 -40.69 -23.18 -23.83
CA SER A 4 -39.63 -23.96 -23.17
C SER A 4 -38.33 -23.19 -23.05
N LYS A 5 -37.69 -23.36 -21.89
CA LYS A 5 -36.44 -22.75 -21.45
C LYS A 5 -35.23 -23.36 -22.16
N ASP A 6 -34.45 -22.52 -22.84
CA ASP A 6 -33.02 -22.72 -23.02
C ASP A 6 -32.29 -22.37 -21.72
N ARG A 7 -31.36 -23.24 -21.32
CA ARG A 7 -30.51 -23.07 -20.14
C ARG A 7 -29.10 -23.50 -20.52
N LEU A 8 -28.30 -22.56 -21.03
CA LEU A 8 -26.85 -22.72 -21.09
C LEU A 8 -26.17 -21.43 -20.60
N SER A 9 -25.19 -21.66 -19.75
CA SER A 9 -24.60 -20.79 -18.74
C SER A 9 -23.66 -19.74 -19.30
N SER A 10 -23.87 -18.47 -18.94
CA SER A 10 -22.85 -17.42 -19.03
C SER A 10 -21.94 -17.46 -17.79
N THR A 11 -20.71 -17.94 -17.96
CA THR A 11 -19.63 -17.70 -17.01
C THR A 11 -19.09 -16.28 -17.21
N HIS A 12 -19.51 -15.34 -16.38
CA HIS A 12 -18.86 -14.04 -16.26
C HIS A 12 -17.68 -14.17 -15.28
N SER A 13 -16.48 -14.27 -15.83
CA SER A 13 -15.23 -14.09 -15.10
C SER A 13 -15.07 -12.62 -14.73
N ASN A 14 -15.41 -12.27 -13.49
CA ASN A 14 -15.06 -10.99 -12.89
C ASN A 14 -13.54 -10.95 -12.63
N ALA A 15 -12.77 -10.53 -13.62
CA ALA A 15 -11.42 -10.02 -13.39
C ALA A 15 -11.58 -8.65 -12.72
N VAL A 16 -11.55 -8.63 -11.39
CA VAL A 16 -11.43 -7.38 -10.62
C VAL A 16 -10.05 -6.82 -10.93
N ALA A 17 -10.01 -5.76 -11.74
CA ALA A 17 -8.79 -5.01 -11.97
C ALA A 17 -8.27 -4.51 -10.62
N GLN A 18 -7.04 -4.87 -10.26
CA GLN A 18 -6.28 -4.14 -9.26
C GLN A 18 -6.19 -2.69 -9.77
N GLN A 19 -7.04 -1.81 -9.25
CA GLN A 19 -6.88 -0.38 -9.49
C GLN A 19 -5.56 0.01 -8.83
N GLN A 20 -4.54 0.25 -9.65
CA GLN A 20 -3.33 0.93 -9.22
C GLN A 20 -3.77 2.22 -8.53
N GLN A 21 -3.37 2.39 -7.27
CA GLN A 21 -3.73 3.56 -6.50
C GLN A 21 -3.09 4.80 -7.15
N PRO A 22 -3.80 5.95 -7.17
CA PRO A 22 -3.22 7.19 -7.66
C PRO A 22 -2.01 7.55 -6.81
N ILE A 23 -0.84 7.63 -7.45
CA ILE A 23 0.36 8.21 -6.86
C ILE A 23 0.01 9.66 -6.52
N VAL A 24 -0.06 9.99 -5.24
CA VAL A 24 -0.12 11.38 -4.80
C VAL A 24 1.18 12.04 -5.26
N GLN A 25 1.08 12.98 -6.19
CA GLN A 25 2.19 13.90 -6.45
C GLN A 25 2.37 14.72 -5.18
N HIS A 26 3.46 14.47 -4.45
CA HIS A 26 3.88 15.34 -3.36
C HIS A 26 4.35 16.68 -3.94
N ASP A 27 3.41 17.60 -4.11
CA ASP A 27 3.74 19.02 -4.09
C ASP A 27 4.08 19.35 -2.63
N GLY A 28 5.34 19.69 -2.36
CA GLY A 28 5.78 20.10 -1.03
C GLY A 28 4.94 21.27 -0.47
N PRO A 29 4.92 21.47 0.85
CA PRO A 29 4.02 22.41 1.51
C PRO A 29 4.20 23.83 0.96
N SER A 30 3.15 24.35 0.32
CA SER A 30 3.09 25.75 -0.15
C SER A 30 2.74 26.67 1.02
N GLY A 31 3.76 27.02 1.81
CA GLY A 31 3.69 28.09 2.79
C GLY A 31 3.79 29.46 2.12
N SER A 32 2.74 30.26 2.22
CA SER A 32 2.66 31.64 1.74
C SER A 32 3.53 32.59 2.58
N GLN A 33 4.81 32.68 2.27
CA GLN A 33 5.58 33.92 2.41
C GLN A 33 6.55 34.03 1.23
N GLN A 34 6.51 35.17 0.52
CA GLN A 34 7.43 35.49 -0.56
C GLN A 34 8.89 35.43 -0.08
N LYS A 35 9.51 34.27 -0.19
CA LYS A 35 10.93 34.13 -0.44
C LYS A 35 11.05 33.54 -1.82
N THR A 36 11.81 34.19 -2.68
CA THR A 36 12.16 33.73 -4.02
C THR A 36 12.76 32.34 -3.90
N VAL A 37 11.93 31.29 -4.01
CA VAL A 37 12.39 29.92 -4.19
C VAL A 37 12.99 29.92 -5.58
N GLN A 38 14.32 29.88 -5.66
CA GLN A 38 14.96 29.43 -6.89
C GLN A 38 14.39 28.04 -7.17
N THR A 39 13.48 27.93 -8.14
CA THR A 39 13.13 26.69 -8.79
C THR A 39 14.39 26.22 -9.52
N GLN A 40 15.31 25.60 -8.78
CA GLN A 40 16.30 24.76 -9.42
C GLN A 40 15.51 23.59 -10.00
N ASN A 41 15.40 23.58 -11.32
CA ASN A 41 14.99 22.42 -12.11
C ASN A 41 15.96 21.26 -11.81
N LYS A 42 15.76 20.58 -10.68
CA LYS A 42 16.54 19.40 -10.29
C LYS A 42 15.85 18.18 -10.88
N SER A 43 16.50 17.58 -11.86
CA SER A 43 16.09 16.30 -12.44
C SER A 43 16.59 15.15 -11.57
N ALA A 44 15.75 14.12 -11.38
CA ALA A 44 16.03 12.96 -10.55
C ALA A 44 17.37 12.29 -10.86
N THR A 45 17.73 12.17 -12.13
CA THR A 45 19.10 11.94 -12.56
C THR A 45 19.27 12.50 -13.96
N VAL A 46 20.43 13.07 -14.24
CA VAL A 46 20.79 13.56 -15.59
C VAL A 46 20.86 12.39 -16.60
N THR A 47 21.02 11.16 -16.13
CA THR A 47 21.19 9.95 -16.97
C THR A 47 19.87 9.27 -17.35
N GLY A 48 18.74 9.60 -16.73
CA GLY A 48 17.45 8.92 -16.96
C GLY A 48 17.41 7.46 -16.49
N SER A 49 18.40 7.03 -15.70
CA SER A 49 18.52 5.70 -15.12
C SER A 49 18.70 5.77 -13.60
N LEU A 50 18.29 4.71 -12.92
CA LEU A 50 18.44 4.56 -11.47
C LEU A 50 19.24 3.29 -11.16
N GLN A 51 20.24 3.43 -10.29
CA GLN A 51 20.94 2.30 -9.69
C GLN A 51 20.16 1.78 -8.49
N ILE A 52 19.98 0.47 -8.45
CA ILE A 52 19.30 -0.23 -7.35
C ILE A 52 20.23 -1.30 -6.79
N GLN A 53 20.39 -1.35 -5.47
CA GLN A 53 21.08 -2.42 -4.77
C GLN A 53 20.05 -3.34 -4.11
N LEU A 54 19.90 -4.55 -4.61
CA LEU A 54 19.02 -5.58 -4.05
C LEU A 54 19.81 -6.41 -3.05
N GLN A 55 19.37 -6.50 -1.79
CA GLN A 55 20.11 -7.20 -0.73
C GLN A 55 19.34 -8.38 -0.15
N ASN A 56 20.03 -9.53 0.00
CA ASN A 56 19.52 -10.66 0.74
C ASN A 56 19.88 -10.51 2.23
N ARG A 57 18.89 -10.13 3.03
CA ARG A 57 18.96 -10.11 4.51
C ARG A 57 18.06 -11.18 5.13
N THR A 58 17.84 -12.29 4.42
CA THR A 58 17.14 -13.47 4.94
C THR A 58 18.14 -14.47 5.52
N ASN A 59 17.65 -15.62 6.00
CA ASN A 59 18.48 -16.79 6.33
C ASN A 59 18.57 -17.83 5.18
N SER A 60 17.97 -17.53 4.02
CA SER A 60 17.90 -18.42 2.86
C SER A 60 18.90 -18.03 1.79
N SER A 61 19.53 -19.01 1.14
CA SER A 61 20.29 -18.80 -0.11
C SER A 61 19.43 -18.86 -1.37
N THR A 62 18.16 -19.23 -1.22
CA THR A 62 17.18 -19.31 -2.31
C THR A 62 16.23 -18.14 -2.19
N VAL A 63 16.64 -16.99 -2.73
CA VAL A 63 15.88 -15.75 -2.76
C VAL A 63 15.96 -15.14 -4.15
N TYR A 64 14.82 -14.70 -4.67
CA TYR A 64 14.73 -14.05 -5.97
C TYR A 64 14.16 -12.65 -5.82
N ALA A 65 14.62 -11.74 -6.68
CA ALA A 65 14.06 -10.41 -6.83
C ALA A 65 13.51 -10.21 -8.25
N TYR A 66 12.59 -9.25 -8.38
CA TYR A 66 11.95 -8.88 -9.64
C TYR A 66 11.71 -7.38 -9.65
N ILE A 67 11.83 -6.73 -10.81
CA ILE A 67 11.44 -5.33 -10.97
C ILE A 67 10.46 -5.23 -12.14
N THR A 68 9.27 -4.69 -11.87
CA THR A 68 8.17 -4.54 -12.84
C THR A 68 7.67 -3.10 -12.86
N GLY A 69 6.97 -2.70 -13.92
CA GLY A 69 6.27 -1.40 -13.99
C GLY A 69 5.99 -0.96 -15.43
N LEU A 70 5.84 0.34 -15.65
CA LEU A 70 5.62 0.94 -16.97
C LEU A 70 6.81 1.83 -17.35
N ALA A 71 7.49 1.53 -18.46
CA ALA A 71 8.62 2.32 -18.92
C ALA A 71 8.18 3.64 -19.54
N ILE A 72 8.34 4.74 -18.79
CA ILE A 72 7.81 6.07 -19.11
C ILE A 72 8.30 6.53 -20.49
N ASN A 73 9.60 6.42 -20.75
CA ASN A 73 10.23 6.86 -22.00
C ASN A 73 10.08 5.85 -23.15
N ASN A 74 9.33 4.77 -22.95
CA ASN A 74 8.99 3.79 -23.96
C ASN A 74 7.47 3.67 -24.10
N ASN A 75 6.79 4.81 -24.23
CA ASN A 75 5.32 4.90 -24.38
C ASN A 75 4.54 4.15 -23.27
N ASN A 76 5.05 4.16 -22.03
CA ASN A 76 4.50 3.40 -20.91
C ASN A 76 4.39 1.89 -21.19
N ALA A 77 5.30 1.32 -21.99
CA ALA A 77 5.31 -0.11 -22.26
C ALA A 77 5.49 -0.92 -20.96
N LEU A 78 4.78 -2.05 -20.85
CA LEU A 78 4.98 -3.00 -19.77
C LEU A 78 6.45 -3.42 -19.69
N PHE A 79 7.06 -3.20 -18.53
CA PHE A 79 8.45 -3.45 -18.24
C PHE A 79 8.61 -4.53 -17.18
N LEU A 80 9.56 -5.44 -17.44
CA LEU A 80 10.18 -6.29 -16.43
C LEU A 80 11.70 -6.26 -16.61
N LEU A 81 12.45 -6.45 -15.54
CA LEU A 81 13.90 -6.62 -15.61
C LEU A 81 14.26 -8.12 -15.73
N GLN A 82 15.16 -8.46 -16.64
CA GLN A 82 15.62 -9.84 -16.80
C GLN A 82 16.46 -10.31 -15.60
N ALA A 83 16.67 -11.62 -15.50
CA ALA A 83 17.41 -12.27 -14.41
C ALA A 83 18.87 -11.79 -14.26
N ASP A 84 19.44 -11.12 -15.25
CA ASP A 84 20.78 -10.51 -15.21
C ASP A 84 20.84 -9.17 -14.45
N ALA A 85 19.68 -8.70 -13.95
CA ALA A 85 19.48 -7.42 -13.26
C ALA A 85 19.83 -6.18 -14.10
N LYS A 86 19.93 -6.29 -15.43
CA LYS A 86 20.39 -5.19 -16.29
C LYS A 86 19.55 -5.02 -17.54
N THR A 87 19.14 -6.12 -18.17
CA THR A 87 18.50 -6.07 -19.48
C THR A 87 16.99 -5.84 -19.32
N PRO A 88 16.42 -4.74 -19.88
CA PRO A 88 14.98 -4.56 -19.97
C PRO A 88 14.31 -5.69 -20.76
N TYR A 89 13.12 -6.10 -20.33
CA TYR A 89 12.24 -6.98 -21.06
C TYR A 89 10.86 -6.35 -21.21
N TYR A 90 10.39 -6.30 -22.45
CA TYR A 90 9.08 -5.79 -22.83
C TYR A 90 8.30 -6.96 -23.44
N PRO A 91 7.45 -7.66 -22.67
CA PRO A 91 6.69 -8.78 -23.19
C PRO A 91 5.85 -8.38 -24.41
N PRO A 92 5.78 -9.21 -25.46
CA PRO A 92 4.90 -8.94 -26.59
C PRO A 92 3.44 -8.97 -26.15
N ASN A 93 2.56 -8.31 -26.91
CA ASN A 93 1.12 -8.41 -26.72
C ASN A 93 0.63 -9.82 -27.11
N PRO A 94 0.18 -10.67 -26.17
CA PRO A 94 -0.25 -12.02 -26.49
C PRO A 94 -1.69 -12.04 -27.02
N SER A 95 -2.07 -13.11 -27.73
CA SER A 95 -3.44 -13.33 -28.19
C SER A 95 -4.36 -13.93 -27.11
N SER A 96 -3.78 -14.60 -26.10
CA SER A 96 -4.50 -15.26 -25.01
C SER A 96 -4.11 -14.72 -23.64
N THR A 97 -5.03 -14.79 -22.69
CA THR A 97 -4.79 -14.48 -21.28
C THR A 97 -3.86 -15.51 -20.63
N GLY A 98 -3.15 -15.11 -19.57
CA GLY A 98 -2.28 -16.01 -18.82
C GLY A 98 -1.08 -16.53 -19.61
N THR A 99 -0.65 -15.83 -20.67
CA THR A 99 0.49 -16.22 -21.49
C THR A 99 1.78 -16.11 -20.67
N LYS A 100 2.57 -17.19 -20.62
CA LYS A 100 3.83 -17.22 -19.86
C LYS A 100 4.86 -16.26 -20.47
N LEU A 101 5.71 -15.69 -19.62
CA LEU A 101 6.87 -14.94 -20.08
C LEU A 101 7.83 -15.86 -20.86
N SER A 102 8.38 -15.35 -21.96
CA SER A 102 9.37 -16.08 -22.78
C SER A 102 10.80 -15.94 -22.26
N VAL A 103 11.01 -15.11 -21.25
CA VAL A 103 12.33 -14.77 -20.69
C VAL A 103 12.28 -14.94 -19.17
N ASN A 104 13.40 -15.41 -18.60
CA ASN A 104 13.55 -15.49 -17.16
C ASN A 104 13.77 -14.10 -16.55
N VAL A 105 12.88 -13.72 -15.64
CA VAL A 105 12.93 -12.44 -14.89
C VAL A 105 13.27 -12.62 -13.41
N SER A 106 13.61 -13.85 -12.98
CA SER A 106 13.97 -14.15 -11.60
C SER A 106 15.44 -13.83 -11.34
N ILE A 107 15.72 -12.68 -10.70
CA ILE A 107 17.08 -12.26 -10.34
C ILE A 107 17.49 -13.01 -9.06
N PRO A 108 18.43 -13.98 -9.11
CA PRO A 108 18.86 -14.70 -7.91
C PRO A 108 19.69 -13.77 -7.02
N LEU A 109 19.32 -13.62 -5.74
CA LEU A 109 20.10 -12.79 -4.82
C LEU A 109 21.31 -13.54 -4.26
N GLY A 110 21.28 -14.87 -4.17
CA GLY A 110 22.37 -15.68 -3.62
C GLY A 110 22.31 -15.83 -2.10
N ALA A 111 23.45 -16.10 -1.46
CA ALA A 111 23.54 -16.41 -0.03
C ALA A 111 23.17 -15.21 0.90
N PRO A 112 22.77 -15.45 2.16
CA PRO A 112 22.56 -14.37 3.14
C PRO A 112 23.72 -13.37 3.17
N GLY A 113 23.39 -12.07 3.19
CA GLY A 113 24.34 -10.96 3.16
C GLY A 113 24.79 -10.52 1.77
N SER A 114 24.39 -11.24 0.71
CA SER A 114 24.72 -10.88 -0.67
C SER A 114 24.00 -9.61 -1.14
N SER A 115 24.50 -9.06 -2.24
CA SER A 115 24.00 -7.83 -2.85
C SER A 115 24.12 -7.92 -4.37
N ILE A 116 23.04 -7.63 -5.10
CA ILE A 116 22.99 -7.60 -6.57
C ILE A 116 22.69 -6.18 -7.03
N ALA A 117 23.55 -5.63 -7.89
CA ALA A 117 23.33 -4.32 -8.50
C ALA A 117 22.41 -4.47 -9.70
N ALA A 118 21.37 -3.65 -9.73
CA ALA A 118 20.39 -3.55 -10.80
C ALA A 118 20.36 -2.13 -11.38
N THR A 119 19.99 -2.00 -12.65
CA THR A 119 19.77 -0.70 -13.27
C THR A 119 18.43 -0.69 -13.98
N ILE A 120 17.65 0.38 -13.76
CA ILE A 120 16.35 0.55 -14.41
C ILE A 120 16.26 1.90 -15.14
N PRO A 121 15.44 2.01 -16.19
CA PRO A 121 15.06 3.31 -16.74
C PRO A 121 14.03 4.01 -15.84
N GLN A 122 13.50 5.14 -16.28
CA GLN A 122 12.33 5.77 -15.65
C GLN A 122 11.09 4.86 -15.76
N ILE A 123 10.52 4.52 -14.61
CA ILE A 123 9.40 3.59 -14.44
C ILE A 123 8.29 4.27 -13.62
N ALA A 124 7.05 4.19 -14.09
CA ALA A 124 5.85 4.51 -13.34
C ALA A 124 5.16 3.24 -12.83
N GLY A 125 4.49 3.33 -11.68
CA GLY A 125 3.74 2.21 -11.09
C GLY A 125 4.62 0.97 -10.88
N GLY A 126 5.86 1.20 -10.45
CA GLY A 126 6.87 0.16 -10.33
C GLY A 126 6.74 -0.65 -9.05
N ARG A 127 7.09 -1.93 -9.12
CA ARG A 127 7.21 -2.82 -7.95
C ARG A 127 8.55 -3.52 -7.95
N ILE A 128 9.18 -3.58 -6.78
CA ILE A 128 10.34 -4.44 -6.51
C ILE A 128 9.84 -5.58 -5.64
N TRP A 129 9.79 -6.77 -6.23
CA TRP A 129 9.27 -7.97 -5.57
C TRP A 129 10.42 -8.82 -5.05
N PHE A 130 10.15 -9.56 -3.99
CA PHE A 130 11.02 -10.61 -3.49
C PHE A 130 10.24 -11.88 -3.26
N SER A 131 10.87 -13.03 -3.53
CA SER A 131 10.35 -14.33 -3.12
C SER A 131 11.42 -15.20 -2.47
N ILE A 132 11.02 -16.00 -1.48
CA ILE A 132 11.89 -16.86 -0.69
C ILE A 132 11.50 -18.32 -0.95
N GLY A 133 12.48 -19.14 -1.26
CA GLY A 133 12.35 -20.59 -1.46
C GLY A 133 11.95 -21.01 -2.88
N ALA A 134 11.21 -20.18 -3.62
CA ALA A 134 10.82 -20.44 -5.00
C ALA A 134 10.68 -19.14 -5.82
N PRO A 135 10.89 -19.19 -7.16
CA PRO A 135 10.64 -18.04 -8.02
C PRO A 135 9.13 -17.74 -8.14
N LEU A 136 8.80 -16.46 -8.33
CA LEU A 136 7.45 -16.04 -8.72
C LEU A 136 7.15 -16.40 -10.18
N VAL A 137 5.89 -16.73 -10.42
CA VAL A 137 5.31 -16.97 -11.74
C VAL A 137 4.48 -15.75 -12.13
N PHE A 138 4.94 -15.07 -13.18
CA PHE A 138 4.20 -13.99 -13.84
C PHE A 138 3.62 -14.49 -15.17
N ALA A 139 2.53 -13.86 -15.61
CA ALA A 139 1.96 -14.07 -16.94
C ALA A 139 1.53 -12.74 -17.57
N VAL A 140 1.10 -12.77 -18.83
CA VAL A 140 0.69 -11.58 -19.59
C VAL A 140 -0.66 -11.84 -20.25
N ASN A 141 -1.56 -10.88 -20.13
CA ASN A 141 -2.84 -10.80 -20.82
C ASN A 141 -2.74 -9.90 -22.06
N PRO A 142 -3.68 -10.00 -23.03
CA PRO A 142 -3.76 -9.05 -24.13
C PRO A 142 -3.85 -7.60 -23.60
N GLY A 143 -3.17 -6.68 -24.26
CA GLY A 143 -3.02 -5.30 -23.79
C GLY A 143 -1.69 -4.67 -24.20
N PRO A 144 -0.52 -5.27 -23.88
CA PRO A 144 -0.23 -6.32 -22.88
C PRO A 144 -0.48 -5.86 -21.43
N GLY A 145 -1.03 -6.73 -20.58
CA GLY A 145 -1.23 -6.47 -19.15
C GLY A 145 -0.53 -7.53 -18.29
N LEU A 146 0.28 -7.12 -17.32
CA LEU A 146 0.93 -8.05 -16.40
C LEU A 146 -0.11 -8.73 -15.50
N VAL A 147 -0.04 -10.05 -15.40
CA VAL A 147 -0.71 -10.83 -14.37
C VAL A 147 0.29 -11.00 -13.23
N GLU A 148 0.06 -10.24 -12.17
CA GLU A 148 0.87 -10.24 -10.96
C GLU A 148 0.47 -11.38 -10.00
N PRO A 149 1.35 -11.78 -9.06
CA PRO A 149 1.02 -12.77 -8.05
C PRO A 149 -0.25 -12.42 -7.28
N SER A 150 -1.23 -13.33 -7.27
CA SER A 150 -2.47 -13.12 -6.51
C SER A 150 -2.44 -13.86 -5.17
N ILE A 151 -2.74 -13.14 -4.10
CA ILE A 151 -3.10 -13.73 -2.80
C ILE A 151 -4.60 -14.05 -2.66
N PHE A 152 -5.41 -13.67 -3.66
CA PHE A 152 -6.87 -13.77 -3.61
C PHE A 152 -7.42 -14.98 -4.36
N ASN A 153 -6.62 -15.57 -5.24
CA ASN A 153 -6.99 -16.76 -5.99
C ASN A 153 -6.30 -17.99 -5.37
N PRO A 154 -7.03 -18.93 -4.75
CA PRO A 154 -6.45 -20.15 -4.18
C PRO A 154 -5.71 -21.04 -5.21
N GLN A 155 -5.98 -20.85 -6.50
CA GLN A 155 -5.33 -21.57 -7.59
C GLN A 155 -4.16 -20.79 -8.22
N ASP A 156 -3.81 -19.61 -7.67
CA ASP A 156 -2.65 -18.86 -8.15
C ASP A 156 -1.38 -19.70 -7.95
N PRO A 157 -0.48 -19.80 -8.96
CA PRO A 157 0.76 -20.55 -8.81
C PRO A 157 1.67 -20.03 -7.69
N ASN A 158 1.48 -18.78 -7.26
CA ASN A 158 2.25 -18.14 -6.19
C ASN A 158 1.56 -18.21 -4.81
N ILE A 159 0.38 -18.87 -4.70
CA ILE A 159 -0.43 -18.83 -3.47
C ILE A 159 0.34 -19.29 -2.23
N ASN A 160 1.24 -20.25 -2.37
CA ASN A 160 2.10 -20.79 -1.31
C ASN A 160 3.54 -20.26 -1.33
N THR A 161 3.88 -19.35 -2.24
CA THR A 161 5.20 -18.72 -2.30
C THR A 161 5.29 -17.62 -1.24
N ASN A 162 6.36 -17.61 -0.46
CA ASN A 162 6.64 -16.53 0.48
C ASN A 162 7.19 -15.33 -0.30
N PHE A 163 6.38 -14.30 -0.50
CA PHE A 163 6.74 -13.12 -1.28
C PHE A 163 6.23 -11.83 -0.64
N GLY A 164 6.83 -10.71 -1.04
CA GLY A 164 6.45 -9.35 -0.69
C GLY A 164 7.00 -8.37 -1.70
N PHE A 165 6.64 -7.09 -1.59
CA PHE A 165 7.08 -6.06 -2.52
C PHE A 165 7.16 -4.67 -1.87
N SER A 166 7.96 -3.81 -2.48
CA SER A 166 7.91 -2.35 -2.30
C SER A 166 7.47 -1.69 -3.61
N GLU A 167 6.84 -0.53 -3.50
CA GLU A 167 6.31 0.22 -4.62
C GLU A 167 7.19 1.44 -4.90
N PHE A 168 7.31 1.85 -6.16
CA PHE A 168 8.07 3.02 -6.52
C PHE A 168 7.59 3.69 -7.81
N THR A 169 7.96 4.95 -7.97
CA THR A 169 7.94 5.65 -9.26
C THR A 169 9.22 6.45 -9.39
N PHE A 170 9.91 6.26 -10.50
CA PHE A 170 11.10 7.00 -10.87
C PHE A 170 10.84 7.69 -12.21
N ASN A 171 10.68 9.02 -12.16
CA ASN A 171 10.39 9.85 -13.33
C ASN A 171 11.46 10.95 -13.50
N SER A 172 11.22 11.91 -14.38
CA SER A 172 12.16 13.01 -14.64
C SER A 172 12.34 13.97 -13.45
N SER A 173 11.35 14.06 -12.57
CA SER A 173 11.31 14.96 -11.42
C SER A 173 11.87 14.31 -10.15
N GLN A 174 11.50 13.06 -9.86
CA GLN A 174 11.88 12.40 -8.61
C GLN A 174 11.89 10.86 -8.68
N LEU A 175 12.52 10.25 -7.69
CA LEU A 175 12.18 8.93 -7.19
C LEU A 175 11.28 9.09 -5.97
N PHE A 176 10.19 8.32 -5.92
CA PHE A 176 9.39 8.03 -4.73
C PHE A 176 9.34 6.52 -4.55
N VAL A 177 9.51 6.01 -3.33
CA VAL A 177 9.50 4.57 -3.02
C VAL A 177 8.95 4.34 -1.62
N ASN A 178 8.14 3.30 -1.44
CA ASN A 178 7.52 2.97 -0.16
C ASN A 178 7.45 1.47 0.10
N ILE A 179 7.49 1.08 1.37
CA ILE A 179 7.02 -0.24 1.80
C ILE A 179 5.48 -0.24 1.81
N SER A 180 4.86 -1.40 1.58
CA SER A 180 3.40 -1.50 1.56
C SER A 180 2.92 -2.73 2.31
N TYR A 181 1.91 -2.52 3.16
CA TYR A 181 1.19 -3.54 3.90
C TYR A 181 -0.33 -3.43 3.68
N VAL A 182 -0.75 -2.70 2.63
CA VAL A 182 -2.16 -2.45 2.28
C VAL A 182 -2.89 -3.74 1.93
N ASP A 183 -2.22 -4.67 1.26
CA ASP A 183 -2.78 -5.98 0.92
C ASP A 183 -2.43 -7.04 1.98
N PHE A 184 -1.15 -7.13 2.35
CA PHE A 184 -0.67 -8.09 3.33
C PHE A 184 0.73 -7.73 3.86
N VAL A 185 1.07 -8.27 5.04
CA VAL A 185 2.44 -8.36 5.55
C VAL A 185 3.10 -9.62 5.01
N GLY A 186 4.17 -9.47 4.25
CA GLY A 186 5.03 -10.55 3.75
C GLY A 186 6.41 -10.58 4.43
N PRO A 187 7.48 -11.00 3.72
CA PRO A 187 8.85 -10.82 4.17
C PRO A 187 9.16 -9.36 4.52
N PRO A 188 9.92 -9.09 5.60
CA PRO A 188 10.34 -7.73 5.93
C PRO A 188 11.13 -7.09 4.79
N ILE A 189 10.83 -5.83 4.47
CA ILE A 189 11.56 -5.03 3.47
C ILE A 189 12.04 -3.74 4.14
N ALA A 190 13.29 -3.36 3.88
CA ALA A 190 13.87 -2.08 4.29
C ALA A 190 14.33 -1.29 3.06
N LEU A 191 14.26 0.03 3.15
CA LEU A 191 14.59 0.95 2.06
C LEU A 191 15.69 1.91 2.53
N THR A 192 16.69 2.13 1.69
CA THR A 192 17.70 3.17 1.91
C THR A 192 17.89 3.94 0.63
N LEU A 193 17.71 5.26 0.66
CA LEU A 193 17.85 6.12 -0.50
C LEU A 193 19.01 7.07 -0.28
N THR A 194 20.01 7.02 -1.15
CA THR A 194 21.14 7.96 -1.17
C THR A 194 21.01 8.87 -2.38
N ASP A 195 21.11 10.17 -2.17
CA ASP A 195 21.09 11.16 -3.24
C ASP A 195 22.51 11.46 -3.78
N THR A 196 22.59 12.26 -4.84
CA THR A 196 23.87 12.67 -5.45
C THR A 196 24.73 13.58 -4.57
N SER A 197 24.20 14.10 -3.47
CA SER A 197 24.94 14.83 -2.43
C SER A 197 25.50 13.91 -1.33
N ASN A 198 25.25 12.60 -1.42
CA ASN A 198 25.51 11.58 -0.40
C ASN A 198 24.68 11.74 0.89
N THR A 199 23.55 12.45 0.82
CA THR A 199 22.56 12.43 1.90
C THR A 199 21.74 11.15 1.80
N THR A 200 21.56 10.48 2.94
CA THR A 200 20.82 9.21 3.02
C THR A 200 19.54 9.35 3.82
N GLN A 201 18.47 8.73 3.33
CA GLN A 201 17.23 8.49 4.06
C GLN A 201 17.03 6.97 4.24
N HIS A 202 16.33 6.58 5.31
CA HIS A 202 16.12 5.17 5.64
C HIS A 202 14.69 4.91 6.14
N VAL A 203 14.13 3.79 5.68
CA VAL A 203 12.94 3.15 6.26
C VAL A 203 13.35 1.74 6.66
N SER A 204 13.12 1.43 7.93
CA SER A 204 13.71 0.30 8.63
C SER A 204 13.00 -1.01 8.34
N GLY A 205 11.69 -0.93 8.09
CA GLY A 205 10.83 -2.10 8.02
C GLY A 205 10.77 -2.87 9.34
N MET A 206 10.46 -4.16 9.24
CA MET A 206 10.40 -5.06 10.40
C MET A 206 11.72 -5.81 10.63
N PRO A 207 12.01 -6.25 11.87
CA PRO A 207 13.07 -7.23 12.11
C PRO A 207 12.70 -8.60 11.51
N ALA A 208 13.66 -9.53 11.47
CA ALA A 208 13.46 -10.87 10.88
C ALA A 208 12.27 -11.65 11.48
N ASN A 209 11.94 -11.44 12.75
CA ASN A 209 10.78 -12.06 13.41
C ASN A 209 9.48 -11.22 13.31
N GLY A 210 9.48 -10.13 12.55
CA GLY A 210 8.36 -9.18 12.46
C GLY A 210 7.03 -9.82 12.10
N LEU A 211 7.00 -10.67 11.07
CA LEU A 211 5.79 -11.37 10.67
C LEU A 211 5.21 -12.23 11.82
N GLN A 212 6.08 -12.92 12.57
CA GLN A 212 5.66 -13.69 13.74
C GLN A 212 5.16 -12.79 14.88
N THR A 213 5.79 -11.64 15.10
CA THR A 213 5.36 -10.64 16.09
C THR A 213 3.95 -10.14 15.77
N VAL A 214 3.67 -9.79 14.52
CA VAL A 214 2.33 -9.36 14.08
C VAL A 214 1.31 -10.49 14.27
N ALA A 215 1.64 -11.72 13.87
CA ALA A 215 0.73 -12.87 14.04
C ALA A 215 0.37 -13.08 15.53
N ASN A 216 1.37 -13.06 16.42
CA ASN A 216 1.15 -13.22 17.86
C ASN A 216 0.27 -12.09 18.42
N ALA A 217 0.51 -10.84 18.00
CA ALA A 217 -0.26 -9.70 18.45
C ALA A 217 -1.72 -9.73 17.94
N LEU A 218 -1.97 -10.23 16.73
CA LEU A 218 -3.32 -10.43 16.21
C LEU A 218 -4.08 -11.52 16.97
N VAL A 219 -3.41 -12.62 17.34
CA VAL A 219 -3.98 -13.64 18.23
C VAL A 219 -4.35 -13.04 19.58
N ALA A 220 -3.43 -12.28 20.19
CA ALA A 220 -3.69 -11.60 21.46
C ALA A 220 -4.86 -10.60 21.35
N GLN A 221 -4.95 -9.87 20.24
CA GLN A 221 -6.06 -8.94 20.00
C GLN A 221 -7.39 -9.67 19.85
N THR A 222 -7.44 -10.78 19.11
CA THR A 222 -8.64 -11.65 19.04
C THR A 222 -9.06 -12.14 20.42
N HIS A 223 -8.13 -12.53 21.29
CA HIS A 223 -8.48 -12.93 22.66
C HIS A 223 -9.05 -11.75 23.47
N LYS A 224 -8.60 -10.52 23.20
CA LYS A 224 -9.01 -9.32 23.93
C LYS A 224 -10.41 -8.85 23.57
N ASP A 225 -10.77 -8.85 22.28
CA ASP A 225 -12.03 -8.26 21.80
C ASP A 225 -12.96 -9.25 21.09
N THR A 226 -12.57 -10.53 20.99
CA THR A 226 -13.29 -11.62 20.31
C THR A 226 -13.51 -11.40 18.81
N ARG A 227 -12.84 -10.43 18.20
CA ARG A 227 -12.91 -10.14 16.75
C ARG A 227 -11.90 -10.97 15.97
N ARG A 228 -12.12 -11.08 14.66
CA ARG A 228 -11.43 -12.01 13.75
C ARG A 228 -10.02 -11.59 13.32
N TRP A 229 -9.28 -10.84 14.15
CA TRP A 229 -7.91 -10.43 13.85
C TRP A 229 -6.98 -11.60 13.52
N SER A 230 -7.05 -12.70 14.27
CA SER A 230 -6.27 -13.91 14.00
C SER A 230 -6.68 -14.65 12.71
N SER A 231 -7.87 -14.40 12.18
CA SER A 231 -8.30 -14.98 10.88
C SER A 231 -7.56 -14.36 9.69
N LEU A 232 -6.87 -13.23 9.89
CA LEU A 232 -6.03 -12.61 8.87
C LEU A 232 -4.71 -13.37 8.64
N ILE A 233 -4.35 -14.27 9.55
CA ILE A 233 -3.11 -15.05 9.47
C ILE A 233 -3.27 -16.14 8.41
N VAL A 234 -2.38 -16.16 7.43
CA VAL A 234 -2.35 -17.16 6.36
C VAL A 234 -1.13 -18.04 6.54
N ASN A 235 -1.39 -19.35 6.59
CA ASN A 235 -0.36 -20.38 6.59
C ASN A 235 -0.29 -21.04 5.21
N THR A 236 0.88 -21.57 4.84
CA THR A 236 1.03 -22.39 3.63
C THR A 236 0.08 -23.59 3.68
N SER A 237 -0.67 -23.81 2.61
CA SER A 237 -1.72 -24.85 2.55
C SER A 237 -1.21 -26.20 2.06
N SER A 238 -0.06 -26.24 1.39
CA SER A 238 0.52 -27.45 0.81
C SER A 238 2.05 -27.37 0.75
N GLY A 239 2.70 -28.47 0.36
CA GLY A 239 4.16 -28.57 0.27
C GLY A 239 4.82 -29.01 1.58
N SER A 240 6.16 -29.08 1.58
CA SER A 240 6.95 -29.52 2.74
C SER A 240 6.90 -28.55 3.93
N ASN A 241 6.44 -27.32 3.71
CA ASN A 241 6.27 -26.29 4.72
C ASN A 241 4.81 -26.12 5.17
N ALA A 242 3.86 -26.98 4.75
CA ALA A 242 2.45 -26.86 5.09
C ALA A 242 2.22 -26.57 6.60
N GLY A 243 1.32 -25.62 6.88
CA GLY A 243 1.04 -25.12 8.23
C GLY A 243 1.99 -24.03 8.75
N GLN A 244 3.06 -23.67 8.04
CA GLN A 244 3.93 -22.56 8.43
C GLN A 244 3.32 -21.20 8.10
N LEU A 245 3.59 -20.21 8.96
CA LEU A 245 3.20 -18.81 8.75
C LEU A 245 3.77 -18.30 7.43
N LEU A 246 2.88 -17.84 6.55
CA LEU A 246 3.22 -17.41 5.20
C LEU A 246 3.12 -15.89 5.03
N ARG A 247 1.99 -15.33 5.46
CA ARG A 247 1.68 -13.91 5.37
C ARG A 247 0.53 -13.54 6.29
N ILE A 248 0.27 -12.25 6.45
CA ILE A 248 -0.87 -11.74 7.21
C ILE A 248 -1.64 -10.78 6.31
N LEU A 249 -2.91 -11.09 6.03
CA LEU A 249 -3.77 -10.24 5.23
C LEU A 249 -4.06 -8.92 5.96
N SER A 250 -4.21 -7.83 5.21
CA SER A 250 -4.87 -6.65 5.77
C SER A 250 -6.36 -6.93 6.01
N PRO A 251 -7.05 -6.15 6.86
CA PRO A 251 -8.49 -6.26 7.03
C PRO A 251 -9.26 -6.10 5.72
N ASN A 252 -8.80 -5.21 4.82
CA ASN A 252 -9.37 -5.04 3.49
C ASN A 252 -9.29 -6.34 2.68
N SER A 253 -8.10 -6.93 2.59
CA SER A 253 -7.90 -8.22 1.90
C SER A 253 -8.67 -9.37 2.56
N GLY A 254 -8.76 -9.39 3.89
CA GLY A 254 -9.59 -10.34 4.63
C GLY A 254 -11.07 -10.22 4.29
N ILE A 255 -11.59 -9.00 4.18
CA ILE A 255 -12.98 -8.71 3.79
C ILE A 255 -13.26 -9.11 2.34
N LEU A 256 -12.34 -8.87 1.41
CA LEU A 256 -12.50 -9.29 0.02
C LEU A 256 -12.73 -10.81 -0.10
N LEU A 257 -12.04 -11.59 0.73
CA LEU A 257 -12.20 -13.05 0.78
C LEU A 257 -13.40 -13.48 1.65
N ASN A 258 -13.72 -12.69 2.68
CA ASN A 258 -14.76 -13.00 3.65
C ASN A 258 -15.51 -11.72 4.06
N PRO A 259 -16.54 -11.30 3.29
CA PRO A 259 -17.16 -9.98 3.42
C PRO A 259 -17.74 -9.63 4.79
N THR A 260 -17.98 -10.63 5.65
CA THR A 260 -18.61 -10.47 6.97
C THR A 260 -17.63 -10.39 8.14
N TRP A 261 -16.33 -10.61 7.96
CA TRP A 261 -15.38 -10.84 9.07
C TRP A 261 -15.26 -9.70 10.10
N PHE A 262 -15.53 -8.46 9.70
CA PHE A 262 -15.48 -7.29 10.57
C PHE A 262 -16.83 -6.60 10.74
N GLN A 263 -17.94 -7.22 10.33
CA GLN A 263 -19.26 -6.69 10.65
C GLN A 263 -19.68 -7.17 12.07
N PRO A 264 -20.21 -6.29 12.95
CA PRO A 264 -20.39 -4.83 12.86
C PRO A 264 -19.30 -4.05 13.63
N TYR A 265 -18.02 -4.43 13.54
CA TYR A 265 -16.92 -3.96 14.41
C TYR A 265 -16.86 -2.43 14.59
N TRP A 266 -16.90 -1.67 13.51
CA TRP A 266 -16.76 -0.21 13.52
C TRP A 266 -18.02 0.55 13.93
N GLN A 267 -19.19 -0.11 13.89
CA GLN A 267 -20.49 0.57 14.05
C GLN A 267 -20.59 1.42 15.33
N PRO A 268 -20.20 0.93 16.53
CA PRO A 268 -20.30 1.75 17.74
C PRO A 268 -19.45 3.02 17.71
N TYR A 269 -18.25 2.96 17.12
CA TYR A 269 -17.39 4.14 16.98
C TYR A 269 -17.95 5.13 15.95
N VAL A 270 -18.42 4.63 14.81
CA VAL A 270 -19.07 5.45 13.77
C VAL A 270 -20.31 6.15 14.32
N ASP A 271 -21.13 5.46 15.11
CA ASP A 271 -22.31 6.04 15.74
C ASP A 271 -21.92 7.18 16.70
N GLN A 272 -20.90 7.00 17.53
CA GLN A 272 -20.39 8.05 18.43
C GLN A 272 -19.86 9.26 17.67
N VAL A 273 -19.05 9.04 16.63
CA VAL A 273 -18.53 10.11 15.75
C VAL A 273 -19.67 10.91 15.15
N TYR A 274 -20.67 10.22 14.57
CA TYR A 274 -21.77 10.92 13.92
C TYR A 274 -22.65 11.67 14.91
N THR A 275 -22.89 11.13 16.10
CA THR A 275 -23.58 11.86 17.18
C THR A 275 -22.78 13.07 17.64
N HIS A 276 -21.48 12.93 17.84
CA HIS A 276 -20.61 14.03 18.29
C HIS A 276 -20.69 15.23 17.35
N TYR A 277 -20.60 14.99 16.03
CA TYR A 277 -20.61 16.04 15.03
C TYR A 277 -22.00 16.59 14.67
N THR A 278 -23.07 16.23 15.41
CA THR A 278 -24.40 16.88 15.25
C THR A 278 -24.47 18.27 15.89
N THR A 279 -23.57 18.56 16.84
CA THR A 279 -23.56 19.81 17.62
C THR A 279 -22.20 20.50 17.64
N GLN A 280 -21.20 19.88 17.03
CA GLN A 280 -19.85 20.39 16.93
C GLN A 280 -19.43 20.24 15.46
N PRO A 281 -19.06 21.31 14.75
CA PRO A 281 -18.56 21.18 13.39
C PRO A 281 -17.23 20.43 13.33
N LEU A 282 -17.11 19.49 12.39
CA LEU A 282 -15.83 18.95 11.93
C LEU A 282 -15.27 19.86 10.85
N THR A 283 -13.99 20.19 10.94
CA THR A 283 -13.25 20.86 9.86
C THR A 283 -12.21 19.91 9.28
N VAL A 284 -12.21 19.81 7.96
CA VAL A 284 -11.25 19.04 7.18
C VAL A 284 -10.33 20.03 6.47
N ASN A 285 -9.04 20.04 6.84
CA ASN A 285 -8.03 20.65 5.99
C ASN A 285 -7.82 19.73 4.78
N THR A 286 -8.25 20.18 3.61
CA THR A 286 -8.12 19.41 2.36
C THR A 286 -6.68 19.26 1.90
N GLN A 287 -5.77 20.10 2.43
CA GLN A 287 -4.38 20.28 1.99
C GLN A 287 -4.28 20.43 0.47
N ALA A 288 -5.29 21.08 -0.09
CA ALA A 288 -5.49 21.35 -1.50
C ALA A 288 -6.04 22.78 -1.66
N SER A 289 -6.34 23.20 -2.89
CA SER A 289 -6.83 24.54 -3.19
C SER A 289 -8.15 24.92 -2.52
N PHE A 290 -8.89 23.94 -1.98
CA PHE A 290 -10.15 24.17 -1.27
C PHE A 290 -9.94 24.64 0.18
N GLY A 291 -8.74 24.51 0.74
CA GLY A 291 -8.43 24.91 2.11
C GLY A 291 -9.20 24.11 3.14
N ASN A 292 -9.67 24.79 4.19
CA ASN A 292 -10.47 24.19 5.26
C ASN A 292 -11.95 24.13 4.87
N VAL A 293 -12.54 22.94 4.95
CA VAL A 293 -13.96 22.69 4.73
C VAL A 293 -14.60 22.24 6.04
N SER A 294 -15.61 22.97 6.51
CA SER A 294 -16.29 22.69 7.78
C SER A 294 -17.73 22.24 7.57
N GLY A 295 -18.21 21.35 8.43
CA GLY A 295 -19.54 20.78 8.33
C GLY A 295 -19.97 20.05 9.58
N GLU A 296 -21.26 19.70 9.63
CA GLU A 296 -21.90 19.01 10.75
C GLU A 296 -22.72 17.82 10.23
N VAL A 297 -23.01 16.89 11.12
CA VAL A 297 -23.92 15.78 10.83
C VAL A 297 -25.34 16.30 10.87
N ASN A 298 -26.02 16.17 9.73
CA ASN A 298 -27.44 16.47 9.63
C ASN A 298 -28.23 15.30 10.26
N SER A 299 -28.97 15.57 11.33
CA SER A 299 -29.73 14.56 12.07
C SER A 299 -30.87 13.92 11.28
N GLN A 300 -31.42 14.59 10.25
CA GLN A 300 -32.50 14.07 9.42
C GLN A 300 -31.98 13.06 8.38
N THR A 301 -30.83 13.35 7.77
CA THR A 301 -30.21 12.47 6.78
C THR A 301 -29.19 11.50 7.38
N ASN A 302 -28.81 11.72 8.65
CA ASN A 302 -27.76 10.98 9.36
C ASN A 302 -26.44 10.92 8.56
N SER A 303 -26.08 12.05 7.95
CA SER A 303 -24.88 12.21 7.12
C SER A 303 -24.11 13.48 7.48
N LEU A 304 -22.78 13.39 7.43
CA LEU A 304 -21.89 14.54 7.59
C LEU A 304 -21.97 15.40 6.32
N ASN A 305 -22.44 16.64 6.47
CA ASN A 305 -22.59 17.60 5.38
C ASN A 305 -21.42 18.58 5.37
N LEU A 306 -20.53 18.45 4.38
CA LEU A 306 -19.39 19.34 4.16
C LEU A 306 -19.65 20.36 3.03
N GLY A 307 -20.91 20.67 2.75
CA GLY A 307 -21.30 21.65 1.74
C GLY A 307 -20.91 21.21 0.32
N ALA A 308 -20.12 22.02 -0.38
CA ALA A 308 -19.63 21.71 -1.72
C ALA A 308 -18.75 20.44 -1.76
N GLY A 309 -18.08 20.13 -0.65
CA GLY A 309 -17.32 18.90 -0.43
C GLY A 309 -18.15 17.63 -0.36
N GLY A 310 -19.49 17.74 -0.24
CA GLY A 310 -20.42 16.63 -0.36
C GLY A 310 -20.98 16.09 0.96
N MET A 311 -21.77 15.03 0.83
CA MET A 311 -22.48 14.36 1.92
C MET A 311 -21.89 12.99 2.20
N PHE A 312 -21.44 12.75 3.42
CA PHE A 312 -20.78 11.51 3.83
C PHE A 312 -21.70 10.69 4.74
N GLN A 313 -22.25 9.61 4.20
CA GLN A 313 -23.04 8.62 4.96
C GLN A 313 -22.15 7.86 5.95
N LYS A 314 -22.74 7.28 7.00
CA LYS A 314 -22.01 6.44 7.96
C LYS A 314 -21.23 5.33 7.24
N PRO A 315 -19.89 5.27 7.36
CA PRO A 315 -19.12 4.22 6.71
C PRO A 315 -19.29 2.87 7.41
N THR A 316 -19.24 1.80 6.62
CA THR A 316 -19.14 0.42 7.11
C THR A 316 -17.69 0.05 7.42
N ALA A 317 -17.48 -1.15 7.98
CA ALA A 317 -16.13 -1.68 8.16
C ALA A 317 -15.36 -1.85 6.84
N ALA A 318 -16.05 -2.24 5.76
CA ALA A 318 -15.44 -2.37 4.43
C ALA A 318 -15.02 -1.00 3.90
N ASP A 319 -15.87 0.02 4.07
CA ASP A 319 -15.54 1.39 3.66
C ASP A 319 -14.33 1.92 4.43
N ILE A 320 -14.29 1.76 5.75
CA ILE A 320 -13.15 2.25 6.56
C ILE A 320 -11.86 1.54 6.18
N PHE A 321 -11.82 0.20 6.17
CA PHE A 321 -10.58 -0.52 5.90
C PHE A 321 -10.12 -0.44 4.44
N GLY A 322 -11.05 -0.35 3.48
CA GLY A 322 -10.74 -0.30 2.05
C GLY A 322 -10.58 1.11 1.47
N CYS A 323 -11.16 2.12 2.13
CA CYS A 323 -11.11 3.55 1.77
C CYS A 323 -11.53 3.88 0.33
N ASN A 324 -12.34 3.02 -0.31
CA ASN A 324 -12.66 3.13 -1.74
C ASN A 324 -14.13 2.83 -2.07
N THR A 325 -14.97 2.55 -1.07
CA THR A 325 -16.40 2.29 -1.23
C THR A 325 -17.24 3.20 -0.33
N GLY A 326 -18.56 3.18 -0.56
CA GLY A 326 -19.51 3.94 0.26
C GLY A 326 -19.17 5.44 0.28
N PRO A 327 -19.06 6.09 1.45
CA PRO A 327 -18.72 7.51 1.56
C PRO A 327 -17.27 7.83 1.13
N PHE A 328 -16.43 6.83 0.87
CA PHE A 328 -15.04 7.00 0.44
C PHE A 328 -14.79 6.61 -1.02
N ALA A 329 -15.85 6.39 -1.80
CA ALA A 329 -15.73 6.22 -3.24
C ALA A 329 -15.41 7.57 -3.92
N THR A 330 -14.30 7.64 -4.65
CA THR A 330 -13.94 8.82 -5.44
C THR A 330 -14.89 9.00 -6.63
N GLY A 331 -15.15 10.24 -7.02
CA GLY A 331 -16.06 10.55 -8.12
C GLY A 331 -15.61 11.78 -8.93
N GLN A 332 -16.58 12.43 -9.59
CA GLN A 332 -16.31 13.62 -10.41
C GLN A 332 -16.07 14.89 -9.57
N ASN A 333 -16.47 14.89 -8.29
CA ASN A 333 -16.28 16.05 -7.42
C ASN A 333 -14.85 16.07 -6.86
N SER A 334 -14.04 17.02 -7.34
CA SER A 334 -12.65 17.19 -6.93
C SER A 334 -12.50 17.58 -5.46
N GLU A 335 -13.41 18.40 -4.89
CA GLU A 335 -13.38 18.76 -3.47
C GLU A 335 -13.63 17.53 -2.60
N THR A 336 -14.66 16.73 -2.92
CA THR A 336 -14.92 15.44 -2.26
C THR A 336 -13.70 14.52 -2.29
N ASN A 337 -13.04 14.42 -3.46
CA ASN A 337 -11.85 13.57 -3.61
C ASN A 337 -10.66 14.03 -2.75
N THR A 338 -10.58 15.31 -2.38
CA THR A 338 -9.56 15.81 -1.44
C THR A 338 -9.93 15.57 0.03
N ILE A 339 -11.22 15.49 0.36
CA ILE A 339 -11.72 15.24 1.71
C ILE A 339 -11.61 13.76 2.10
N ILE A 340 -11.93 12.86 1.16
CA ILE A 340 -11.99 11.40 1.40
C ILE A 340 -10.74 10.86 2.14
N PRO A 341 -9.50 11.15 1.71
CA PRO A 341 -8.31 10.63 2.38
C PRO A 341 -8.24 11.00 3.87
N ARG A 342 -8.60 12.24 4.21
CA ARG A 342 -8.50 12.77 5.59
C ARG A 342 -9.50 12.09 6.50
N LEU A 343 -10.74 11.95 6.05
CA LEU A 343 -11.76 11.25 6.82
C LEU A 343 -11.41 9.75 6.96
N ALA A 344 -10.99 9.10 5.87
CA ALA A 344 -10.63 7.68 5.89
C ALA A 344 -9.45 7.40 6.84
N ALA A 345 -8.41 8.24 6.83
CA ALA A 345 -7.28 8.14 7.75
C ALA A 345 -7.71 8.35 9.20
N ALA A 346 -8.52 9.38 9.47
CA ALA A 346 -9.01 9.68 10.82
C ALA A 346 -9.90 8.56 11.39
N PHE A 347 -10.71 7.91 10.55
CA PHE A 347 -11.44 6.70 10.95
C PHE A 347 -10.50 5.53 11.26
N ASN A 348 -9.57 5.20 10.37
CA ASN A 348 -8.62 4.10 10.59
C ASN A 348 -7.80 4.29 11.87
N ARG A 349 -7.36 5.52 12.13
CA ARG A 349 -6.58 5.92 13.31
C ARG A 349 -7.46 6.18 14.55
N SER A 350 -8.78 6.13 14.40
CA SER A 350 -9.78 6.38 15.45
C SER A 350 -9.62 7.72 16.20
N THR A 351 -9.27 8.77 15.47
CA THR A 351 -8.94 10.11 15.99
C THR A 351 -10.13 11.09 15.99
N LEU A 352 -11.21 10.79 15.28
CA LEU A 352 -12.37 11.67 15.09
C LEU A 352 -13.13 12.05 16.38
N LEU A 353 -12.86 11.41 17.53
CA LEU A 353 -13.42 11.79 18.83
C LEU A 353 -12.42 12.57 19.71
N LEU A 354 -11.20 12.80 19.23
CA LEU A 354 -10.12 13.49 19.96
C LEU A 354 -9.94 14.95 19.51
N THR A 355 -10.42 15.26 18.31
CA THR A 355 -10.26 16.56 17.65
C THR A 355 -11.48 16.84 16.79
N ASN A 356 -11.73 18.11 16.48
CA ASN A 356 -12.69 18.55 15.46
C ASN A 356 -12.01 19.17 14.22
N GLN A 357 -10.69 18.98 14.08
CA GLN A 357 -9.86 19.41 12.97
C GLN A 357 -9.05 18.21 12.48
N VAL A 358 -9.24 17.81 11.22
CA VAL A 358 -8.52 16.68 10.61
C VAL A 358 -7.81 17.11 9.32
N PRO A 359 -6.55 16.67 9.07
CA PRO A 359 -5.71 15.89 9.98
C PRO A 359 -5.02 16.75 11.06
N ASP A 360 -5.09 18.08 10.97
CA ASP A 360 -4.20 18.99 11.73
C ASP A 360 -4.38 19.02 13.25
N GLY A 361 -5.51 18.54 13.78
CA GLY A 361 -5.72 18.43 15.22
C GLY A 361 -5.28 17.09 15.81
N GLU A 362 -4.66 16.22 15.01
CA GLU A 362 -4.21 14.89 15.42
C GLU A 362 -2.70 14.83 15.60
N GLN A 363 -2.25 13.98 16.53
CA GLN A 363 -0.83 13.68 16.73
C GLN A 363 -0.60 12.17 16.65
N VAL A 364 0.59 11.75 16.19
CA VAL A 364 0.95 10.33 16.03
C VAL A 364 0.74 9.54 17.33
N SER A 365 1.05 10.13 18.50
CA SER A 365 0.84 9.50 19.81
C SER A 365 -0.63 9.24 20.16
N GLN A 366 -1.58 9.84 19.44
CA GLN A 366 -3.01 9.68 19.63
C GLN A 366 -3.61 8.60 18.72
N TYR A 367 -2.88 8.16 17.68
CA TYR A 367 -3.37 7.16 16.75
C TYR A 367 -3.63 5.83 17.46
N TYR A 368 -4.76 5.21 17.11
CA TYR A 368 -5.16 3.89 17.59
C TYR A 368 -5.33 3.76 19.12
N THR A 369 -5.62 4.87 19.79
CA THR A 369 -5.85 4.90 21.25
C THR A 369 -7.27 4.51 21.65
N ASN A 370 -8.24 4.58 20.73
CA ASN A 370 -9.58 4.06 20.96
C ASN A 370 -9.58 2.52 20.97
N THR A 371 -10.52 1.92 21.73
CA THR A 371 -10.69 0.47 21.77
C THR A 371 -11.24 -0.11 20.46
N ILE A 372 -11.98 0.69 19.68
CA ILE A 372 -12.40 0.37 18.31
C ILE A 372 -11.51 1.17 17.37
N THR A 373 -10.61 0.48 16.69
CA THR A 373 -9.62 1.11 15.80
C THR A 373 -9.09 0.10 14.77
N ASN A 374 -8.30 0.53 13.80
CA ASN A 374 -7.61 -0.42 12.92
C ASN A 374 -6.45 -1.10 13.68
N HIS A 375 -6.76 -2.17 14.41
CA HIS A 375 -5.74 -2.90 15.18
C HIS A 375 -4.70 -3.60 14.31
N TYR A 376 -5.01 -3.94 13.06
CA TYR A 376 -3.99 -4.41 12.11
C TYR A 376 -2.94 -3.33 11.89
N ALA A 377 -3.35 -2.11 11.51
CA ALA A 377 -2.42 -1.00 11.32
C ALA A 377 -1.62 -0.69 12.59
N ARG A 378 -2.30 -0.57 13.74
CA ARG A 378 -1.65 -0.38 15.06
C ARG A 378 -0.54 -1.40 15.32
N ILE A 379 -0.80 -2.68 15.06
CA ILE A 379 0.14 -3.77 15.31
C ILE A 379 1.28 -3.75 14.28
N VAL A 380 0.98 -3.48 13.01
CA VAL A 380 1.96 -3.40 11.94
C VAL A 380 2.93 -2.25 12.18
N HIS A 381 2.46 -1.03 12.49
CA HIS A 381 3.33 0.08 12.88
C HIS A 381 4.22 -0.31 14.06
N ALA A 382 3.64 -0.87 15.13
CA ALA A 382 4.41 -1.28 16.31
C ALA A 382 5.45 -2.39 16.05
N ALA A 383 5.29 -3.18 14.97
CA ALA A 383 6.24 -4.22 14.59
C ALA A 383 7.37 -3.70 13.68
N ASN A 384 7.20 -2.54 13.04
CA ASN A 384 8.27 -1.86 12.30
C ASN A 384 9.21 -1.16 13.29
N LEU A 385 10.52 -1.21 13.03
CA LEU A 385 11.53 -0.70 13.97
C LEU A 385 11.47 0.82 14.17
N ASP A 386 11.03 1.55 13.15
CA ASP A 386 10.86 3.00 13.15
C ASP A 386 9.38 3.43 13.31
N GLY A 387 8.47 2.49 13.55
CA GLY A 387 7.04 2.77 13.64
C GLY A 387 6.36 3.06 12.30
N LYS A 388 7.07 3.01 11.16
CA LYS A 388 6.55 3.43 9.85
C LYS A 388 6.14 2.24 8.98
N GLY A 389 5.12 2.44 8.15
CA GLY A 389 4.69 1.50 7.13
C GLY A 389 3.30 1.84 6.59
N TYR A 390 3.05 1.53 5.33
CA TYR A 390 1.77 1.85 4.67
C TYR A 390 0.74 0.75 4.96
N ALA A 391 -0.04 0.86 6.04
CA ALA A 391 -0.86 -0.25 6.55
C ALA A 391 -2.33 -0.24 6.11
N PHE A 392 -2.81 0.86 5.53
CA PHE A 392 -4.14 1.00 4.94
C PHE A 392 -4.07 2.11 3.87
N PRO A 393 -5.01 2.18 2.90
CA PRO A 393 -5.02 3.29 1.94
C PRO A 393 -5.10 4.64 2.65
N TYR A 394 -4.34 5.64 2.21
CA TYR A 394 -4.25 6.96 2.83
C TYR A 394 -3.52 7.02 4.17
N ASP A 395 -2.64 6.06 4.47
CA ASP A 395 -1.74 6.15 5.64
C ASP A 395 -0.66 7.25 5.47
N ASP A 396 -0.52 7.80 4.26
CA ASP A 396 0.29 8.98 3.93
C ASP A 396 -0.36 10.31 4.34
N VAL A 397 -1.63 10.30 4.77
CA VAL A 397 -2.24 11.51 5.33
C VAL A 397 -1.48 11.91 6.59
N VAL A 398 -0.95 13.13 6.59
CA VAL A 398 -0.16 13.69 7.67
C VAL A 398 -0.68 15.11 7.98
N PRO A 399 -0.73 15.54 9.26
CA PRO A 399 -0.95 16.94 9.60
C PRO A 399 0.02 17.86 8.86
N ASP A 400 -0.38 19.11 8.59
CA ASP A 400 0.55 20.10 8.05
C ASP A 400 1.75 20.30 8.99
N GLY A 401 2.96 20.07 8.48
CA GLY A 401 4.19 20.06 9.27
C GLY A 401 4.38 18.85 10.18
N GLY A 402 3.52 17.84 10.08
CA GLY A 402 3.58 16.59 10.85
C GLY A 402 4.64 15.60 10.34
N VAL A 403 4.74 14.46 11.03
CA VAL A 403 5.69 13.38 10.71
C VAL A 403 5.00 12.29 9.90
N PRO A 404 5.45 12.00 8.66
CA PRO A 404 4.87 10.95 7.82
C PRO A 404 5.05 9.55 8.44
N GLN A 405 4.05 8.69 8.29
CA GLN A 405 3.96 7.34 8.90
C GLN A 405 3.98 6.21 7.88
N GLU A 406 3.87 6.51 6.59
CA GLU A 406 3.65 5.57 5.50
C GLU A 406 4.88 4.74 5.11
N GLY A 407 6.06 5.07 5.64
CA GLY A 407 7.30 4.34 5.31
C GLY A 407 7.75 4.57 3.87
N ALA A 408 7.71 5.83 3.42
CA ALA A 408 8.19 6.24 2.12
C ALA A 408 9.50 7.04 2.18
N LEU A 409 10.24 7.02 1.07
CA LEU A 409 11.42 7.82 0.80
C LEU A 409 11.25 8.52 -0.56
N PHE A 410 11.81 9.72 -0.70
CA PHE A 410 11.83 10.40 -1.98
C PHE A 410 13.12 11.20 -2.20
N SER A 411 13.49 11.41 -3.46
CA SER A 411 14.60 12.28 -3.83
C SER A 411 14.39 12.89 -5.21
N TYR A 412 14.72 14.17 -5.34
CA TYR A 412 14.81 14.89 -6.62
C TYR A 412 16.15 14.71 -7.31
N SER A 413 17.07 13.95 -6.70
CA SER A 413 18.38 13.62 -7.27
C SER A 413 18.90 12.26 -6.76
N PRO A 414 18.14 11.15 -6.87
CA PRO A 414 18.55 9.83 -6.41
C PRO A 414 19.86 9.37 -7.08
N ALA A 415 20.82 8.91 -6.28
CA ALA A 415 22.02 8.24 -6.78
C ALA A 415 21.92 6.71 -6.66
N LEU A 416 21.39 6.23 -5.53
CA LEU A 416 21.28 4.80 -5.24
C LEU A 416 20.05 4.52 -4.37
N LEU A 417 19.21 3.59 -4.82
CA LEU A 417 18.19 2.97 -3.98
C LEU A 417 18.66 1.59 -3.53
N THR A 418 18.78 1.35 -2.23
CA THR A 418 19.01 0.01 -1.68
C THR A 418 17.71 -0.54 -1.13
N VAL A 419 17.35 -1.76 -1.55
CA VAL A 419 16.17 -2.49 -1.08
C VAL A 419 16.62 -3.84 -0.53
N ALA A 420 16.37 -4.05 0.76
CA ALA A 420 16.79 -5.25 1.48
C ALA A 420 15.58 -6.08 1.91
N VAL A 421 15.63 -7.40 1.72
CA VAL A 421 14.57 -8.32 2.15
C VAL A 421 15.05 -9.26 3.26
N GLY A 422 14.22 -9.47 4.29
CA GLY A 422 14.40 -10.52 5.31
C GLY A 422 14.67 -10.05 6.74
N GLY A 423 14.98 -8.77 6.94
CA GLY A 423 15.05 -8.15 8.27
C GLY A 423 16.29 -8.50 9.12
N ASN A 424 17.22 -9.36 8.65
CA ASN A 424 18.48 -9.59 9.38
C ASN A 424 19.39 -8.34 9.30
N GLY A 425 19.73 -7.80 10.47
CA GLY A 425 20.50 -6.56 10.56
C GLY A 425 19.69 -5.31 10.20
N ALA A 426 18.35 -5.39 10.20
CA ALA A 426 17.50 -4.21 10.17
C ALA A 426 17.73 -3.36 11.42
N TYR A 427 17.68 -2.04 11.28
CA TYR A 427 17.94 -1.07 12.34
C TYR A 427 17.03 0.14 12.15
N ALA A 428 16.70 0.83 13.24
CA ALA A 428 16.12 2.16 13.18
C ALA A 428 17.25 3.20 13.07
N ALA A 429 17.15 4.10 12.09
CA ALA A 429 18.16 5.13 11.81
C ALA A 429 18.08 6.32 12.76
#